data_AF-A0A4Q0YXD3-F1
#
_entry.id   AF-A0A4Q0YXD3-F1
#
_cell.length_a   1.000
_cell.length_b   1.000
_cell.length_c   1.000
_cell.angle_alpha   90.00
_cell.angle_beta   90.00
_cell.angle_gamma   90.00
#
_symmetry.space_group_name_H-M   'P 1'
#
loop_
_entity.id
_entity.type
_entity.pdbx_description
1 polymer ?
#
loop_
_entity_poly.entity_id
_entity_poly.type
_entity_poly.pdbx_seq_one_letter_code
_entity_poly.pdbx_strand_id
1 'polypeptide(L)'
;MKNIEVELESIIFNVMLPESKAFLDELNEEIQNGNDKEEIVEAKKDVEFFIEELNQVLKLIEEKKLSNKDAKDMYKKIRNMLDEHEDEHQ
;
A
#
# COMPACT_ATOMS: atom_id res chain seq x y z
N MET A 1 12.89 19.71 -11.75
CA MET A 1 12.83 19.10 -10.40
C MET A 1 11.76 18.02 -10.46
N LYS A 2 12.11 16.75 -10.23
CA LYS A 2 11.09 15.70 -10.05
C LYS A 2 10.25 16.06 -8.83
N ASN A 3 8.94 16.16 -8.99
CA ASN A 3 8.05 16.40 -7.85
C ASN A 3 7.83 15.06 -7.16
N ILE A 4 8.57 14.81 -6.08
CA ILE A 4 8.53 13.56 -5.32
C ILE A 4 7.12 13.23 -4.82
N GLU A 5 6.30 14.25 -4.56
CA GLU A 5 4.90 14.10 -4.16
C GLU A 5 4.06 13.49 -5.28
N VAL A 6 4.28 13.88 -6.53
CA VAL A 6 3.58 13.33 -7.71
C VAL A 6 4.03 11.90 -8.00
N GLU A 7 5.31 11.60 -7.83
CA GLU A 7 5.81 10.22 -7.99
C GLU A 7 5.24 9.30 -6.89
N LEU A 8 5.17 9.79 -5.64
CA LEU A 8 4.58 9.09 -4.50
C LEU A 8 3.06 8.89 -4.65
N GLU A 9 2.33 9.93 -5.07
CA GLU A 9 0.90 9.85 -5.34
C GLU A 9 0.63 8.83 -6.46
N SER A 10 1.40 8.89 -7.55
CA SER A 10 1.23 7.99 -8.70
C SER A 10 1.47 6.53 -8.34
N ILE A 11 2.50 6.21 -7.56
CA ILE A 11 2.79 4.81 -7.20
C ILE A 11 1.75 4.27 -6.21
N ILE A 12 1.31 5.07 -5.25
CA ILE A 12 0.27 4.65 -4.30
C ILE A 12 -1.06 4.43 -5.04
N PHE A 13 -1.46 5.36 -5.91
CA PHE A 13 -2.75 5.32 -6.57
C PHE A 13 -2.84 4.27 -7.69
N ASN A 14 -1.79 4.14 -8.51
CA ASN A 14 -1.83 3.29 -9.70
C ASN A 14 -1.32 1.86 -9.46
N VAL A 15 -0.57 1.62 -8.39
CA VAL A 15 0.07 0.31 -8.13
C VAL A 15 -0.38 -0.23 -6.77
N MET A 16 0.01 0.42 -5.68
CA MET A 16 -0.14 -0.17 -4.33
C MET A 16 -1.60 -0.34 -3.91
N LEU A 17 -2.45 0.68 -4.12
CA LEU A 17 -3.87 0.59 -3.76
C LEU A 17 -4.61 -0.47 -4.59
N PRO A 18 -4.48 -0.53 -5.93
CA PRO A 18 -5.06 -1.61 -6.72
C PRO A 18 -4.60 -3.00 -6.27
N GLU A 19 -3.30 -3.21 -6.09
CA GLU A 19 -2.75 -4.51 -5.70
C GLU A 19 -3.22 -4.93 -4.31
N SER A 20 -3.21 -4.00 -3.34
CA SER A 20 -3.68 -4.28 -1.98
C SER A 20 -5.17 -4.60 -1.95
N LYS A 21 -5.98 -3.93 -2.77
CA LYS A 21 -7.43 -4.22 -2.90
C LYS A 21 -7.68 -5.58 -3.55
N ALA A 22 -6.94 -5.92 -4.60
CA ALA A 22 -7.04 -7.23 -5.24
C ALA A 22 -6.71 -8.34 -4.24
N PHE A 23 -5.63 -8.18 -3.46
CA PHE A 23 -5.27 -9.15 -2.43
C PHE A 23 -6.30 -9.22 -1.30
N LEU A 24 -6.88 -8.09 -0.88
CA LEU A 24 -7.99 -8.07 0.07
C LEU A 24 -9.22 -8.83 -0.46
N ASP A 25 -9.54 -8.69 -1.75
CA ASP A 25 -10.63 -9.42 -2.39
C ASP A 25 -10.36 -10.93 -2.40
N GLU A 26 -9.13 -11.37 -2.69
CA GLU A 26 -8.72 -12.78 -2.60
C GLU A 26 -8.90 -13.34 -1.18
N LEU A 27 -8.46 -12.60 -0.15
CA LEU A 27 -8.66 -13.00 1.25
C LEU A 27 -10.14 -13.08 1.64
N ASN A 28 -10.96 -12.17 1.11
CA ASN A 28 -12.40 -12.21 1.33
C ASN A 28 -13.04 -13.44 0.65
N GLU A 29 -12.59 -13.82 -0.55
CA GLU A 29 -13.06 -15.02 -1.24
C GLU A 29 -12.69 -16.30 -0.47
N GLU A 30 -11.46 -16.40 0.05
CA GLU A 30 -11.04 -17.51 0.90
C GLU A 30 -11.95 -17.67 2.13
N ILE A 31 -12.25 -16.56 2.83
CA ILE A 31 -13.15 -16.56 3.99
C ILE A 31 -14.57 -16.97 3.57
N GLN A 32 -15.09 -16.44 2.44
CA GLN A 32 -16.41 -16.81 1.93
C GLN A 32 -16.52 -18.29 1.55
N ASN A 33 -15.42 -18.87 1.07
CA ASN A 33 -15.31 -20.29 0.75
C ASN A 33 -15.13 -21.18 2.00
N GLY A 34 -15.15 -20.60 3.21
CA GLY A 34 -15.04 -21.31 4.48
C GLY A 34 -13.60 -21.57 4.93
N ASN A 35 -12.61 -20.90 4.34
CA ASN A 35 -11.22 -20.93 4.79
C ASN A 35 -10.95 -19.73 5.72
N ASP A 36 -11.64 -19.70 6.87
CA ASP A 36 -11.57 -18.64 7.89
C ASP A 36 -10.49 -18.90 8.95
N LYS A 37 -9.35 -19.47 8.52
CA LYS A 37 -8.19 -19.69 9.41
C LYS A 37 -7.74 -18.36 10.01
N GLU A 38 -7.25 -18.42 11.25
CA GLU A 38 -6.73 -17.26 11.98
C GLU A 38 -5.72 -16.46 11.15
N GLU A 39 -4.78 -17.15 10.49
CA GLU A 39 -3.78 -16.54 9.59
C GLU A 39 -4.40 -15.71 8.45
N ILE A 40 -5.51 -16.17 7.86
CA ILE A 40 -6.20 -15.47 6.76
C ILE A 40 -6.96 -14.26 7.28
N VAL A 41 -7.59 -14.40 8.45
CA VAL A 41 -8.30 -13.30 9.11
C VAL A 41 -7.33 -12.22 9.58
N GLU A 42 -6.14 -12.60 10.05
CA GLU A 42 -5.06 -11.67 10.41
C GLU A 42 -4.51 -10.96 9.18
N ALA A 43 -4.14 -11.71 8.13
CA ALA A 43 -3.67 -11.13 6.87
C ALA A 43 -4.69 -10.13 6.30
N LYS A 44 -5.99 -10.44 6.37
CA LYS A 44 -7.06 -9.52 5.94
C LYS A 44 -7.01 -8.20 6.71
N LYS A 45 -6.88 -8.25 8.03
CA LYS A 45 -6.82 -7.05 8.88
C LYS A 45 -5.58 -6.20 8.57
N ASP A 46 -4.44 -6.85 8.35
CA ASP A 46 -3.19 -6.17 8.03
C ASP A 46 -3.31 -5.44 6.69
N VAL A 47 -3.92 -6.07 5.68
CA VAL A 47 -4.16 -5.44 4.37
C VAL A 47 -5.18 -4.30 4.46
N GLU A 48 -6.24 -4.45 5.24
CA GLU A 48 -7.21 -3.36 5.51
C GLU A 48 -6.51 -2.15 6.15
N PHE A 49 -5.66 -2.39 7.16
CA PHE A 49 -4.89 -1.34 7.81
C PHE A 49 -3.92 -0.66 6.83
N PHE A 50 -3.22 -1.45 6.01
CA PHE A 50 -2.30 -0.92 5.01
C PHE A 50 -3.01 -0.04 3.98
N ILE A 51 -4.19 -0.44 3.48
CA ILE A 51 -5.00 0.38 2.57
C ILE A 51 -5.42 1.69 3.23
N GLU A 52 -5.80 1.67 4.51
CA GLU A 52 -6.11 2.90 5.25
C GLU A 52 -4.90 3.82 5.33
N GLU A 53 -3.71 3.30 5.65
CA GLU A 53 -2.47 4.08 5.67
C GLU A 53 -2.19 4.72 4.31
N LEU A 54 -2.29 3.96 3.21
CA LEU A 54 -2.11 4.47 1.84
C LEU A 54 -3.06 5.64 1.54
N ASN A 55 -4.33 5.53 1.91
CA ASN A 55 -5.31 6.61 1.74
C ASN A 55 -4.99 7.84 2.60
N GLN A 56 -4.45 7.65 3.81
CA GLN A 56 -4.00 8.76 4.65
C GLN A 56 -2.81 9.48 4.01
N VAL A 57 -1.87 8.76 3.39
CA VAL A 57 -0.75 9.37 2.64
C VAL A 57 -1.27 10.25 1.50
N LEU A 58 -2.18 9.72 0.67
CA LEU A 58 -2.77 10.47 -0.44
C LEU A 58 -3.44 11.75 0.06
N LYS A 59 -4.19 11.67 1.16
CA LYS A 59 -4.83 12.84 1.77
C LYS A 59 -3.82 13.88 2.25
N LEU A 60 -2.70 13.47 2.83
CA LEU A 60 -1.65 14.40 3.26
C LEU A 60 -0.95 15.10 2.08
N ILE A 61 -0.80 14.40 0.95
CA ILE A 61 -0.29 14.97 -0.31
C ILE A 61 -1.30 16.00 -0.85
N GLU A 62 -2.58 15.63 -0.95
CA GLU A 62 -3.66 16.50 -1.46
C GLU A 62 -3.79 17.78 -0.60
N GLU A 63 -3.75 17.64 0.72
CA GLU A 63 -3.84 18.76 1.66
C GLU A 63 -2.56 19.61 1.71
N LYS A 64 -1.51 19.26 0.96
CA LYS A 64 -0.16 19.89 1.00
C LYS A 64 0.41 19.96 2.42
N LYS A 65 0.05 18.98 3.26
CA LYS A 65 0.49 18.86 4.65
C LYS A 65 1.69 17.93 4.80
N LEU A 66 2.07 17.24 3.73
CA LEU A 66 3.29 16.45 3.68
C LEU A 66 4.48 17.37 3.46
N SER A 67 5.48 17.33 4.34
CA SER A 67 6.72 18.05 4.05
C SER A 67 7.52 17.29 2.98
N ASN A 68 8.32 18.01 2.17
CA ASN A 68 9.21 17.38 1.19
C ASN A 68 10.13 16.30 1.79
N LYS A 69 10.48 16.43 3.08
CA LYS A 69 11.29 15.44 3.79
C LYS A 69 10.46 14.18 4.08
N ASP A 70 9.26 14.34 4.62
CA ASP A 70 8.38 13.22 4.95
C ASP A 70 7.96 12.47 3.68
N ALA A 71 7.63 13.20 2.60
CA ALA A 71 7.34 12.63 1.29
C ALA A 71 8.49 11.74 0.78
N LYS A 72 9.73 12.22 0.92
CA LYS A 72 10.92 11.49 0.47
C LYS A 72 11.20 10.27 1.34
N ASP A 73 11.04 10.38 2.66
CA ASP A 73 11.25 9.27 3.59
C ASP A 73 10.20 8.16 3.36
N MET A 74 8.94 8.53 3.11
CA MET A 74 7.86 7.59 2.77
C MET A 74 8.08 6.95 1.41
N TYR A 75 8.41 7.74 0.38
CA TYR A 75 8.73 7.22 -0.95
C TYR A 75 9.88 6.21 -0.89
N LYS A 76 10.94 6.49 -0.12
CA LYS A 76 12.07 5.58 0.01
C LYS A 76 11.67 4.26 0.69
N LYS A 77 10.82 4.31 1.73
CA LYS A 77 10.30 3.10 2.38
C LYS A 77 9.48 2.26 1.41
N ILE A 78 8.56 2.88 0.68
CA ILE A 78 7.71 2.21 -0.31
C ILE A 78 8.57 1.58 -1.41
N ARG A 79 9.54 2.32 -1.96
CA ARG A 79 10.41 1.79 -3.01
C ARG A 79 11.25 0.62 -2.51
N ASN A 80 11.81 0.71 -1.30
CA ASN A 80 12.53 -0.41 -0.70
C ASN A 80 11.65 -1.66 -0.54
N MET A 81 10.39 -1.50 -0.08
CA MET A 81 9.47 -2.64 0.04
C MET A 81 9.15 -3.25 -1.33
N LEU A 82 8.93 -2.44 -2.36
CA LEU A 82 8.67 -2.93 -3.72
C LEU A 82 9.90 -3.60 -4.35
N ASP A 83 11.09 -3.04 -4.13
CA ASP A 83 12.35 -3.60 -4.63
C ASP A 83 12.64 -4.96 -3.95
N GLU A 84 12.36 -5.08 -2.65
CA GLU A 84 12.47 -6.35 -1.91
C GLU A 84 11.46 -7.40 -2.43
N HIS A 85 10.24 -7.00 -2.79
CA HIS A 85 9.26 -7.89 -3.41
C HIS A 85 9.62 -8.26 -4.87
N GLU A 86 10.25 -7.38 -5.64
CA GLU A 86 10.75 -7.67 -7.00
C GLU A 86 11.89 -8.71 -6.98
N ASP A 87 12.77 -8.66 -5.97
CA ASP A 87 13.89 -9.59 -5.80
C ASP A 87 13.45 -10.98 -5.28
N GLU A 88 12.33 -11.08 -4.54
CA GLU A 88 11.75 -12.37 -4.11
C GLU A 88 11.06 -13.15 -5.25
N HIS A 89 10.82 -12.49 -6.39
CA HIS A 89 10.20 -13.09 -7.59
C HIS A 89 11.21 -13.41 -8.72
N GLN A 90 12.53 -13.38 -8.47
CA GLN A 90 13.58 -13.86 -9.40
C GLN A 90 14.05 -15.29 -9.08
#